data_AF-A0A068Z1W4-F1
#
_entry.id   AF-A0A068Z1W4-F1
#
_cell.length_a   1.000
_cell.length_b   1.000
_cell.length_c   1.000
_cell.angle_alpha   90.00
_cell.angle_beta   90.00
_cell.angle_gamma   90.00
#
_symmetry.space_group_name_H-M   'P 1'
#
loop_
_entity.id
_entity.type
_entity.pdbx_description
1 polymer ?
#
loop_
_entity_poly.entity_id
_entity_poly.type
_entity_poly.pdbx_seq_one_letter_code
_entity_poly.pdbx_strand_id
1 'polypeptide(L)' 'MKILMSDITGAMRSSIEGYAFSVVDSMEFSLGRDLTTEEQDKVFHIVDDAITRITNNPSP' A
#
# COMPACT_ATOMS: atom_id res chain seq x y z
N MET A 1 19.89 14.45 -13.46
CA MET A 1 18.74 14.61 -12.53
C MET A 1 18.97 13.69 -11.34
N LYS A 2 18.89 14.18 -10.10
CA LYS A 2 19.07 13.37 -8.90
C LYS A 2 17.69 13.15 -8.28
N ILE A 3 17.28 11.89 -8.13
CA ILE A 3 16.06 11.52 -7.42
C ILE A 3 16.29 11.75 -5.93
N LEU A 4 15.36 12.43 -5.27
CA LEU A 4 15.37 12.67 -3.83
C LEU A 4 14.47 11.68 -3.12
N MET A 5 14.72 11.47 -1.83
CA MET A 5 13.87 10.63 -0.97
C MET A 5 12.41 11.14 -0.98
N SER A 6 12.20 12.46 -1.02
CA SER A 6 10.87 13.08 -1.10
C SER A 6 10.12 12.71 -2.39
N ASP A 7 10.83 12.53 -3.51
CA ASP A 7 10.21 12.13 -4.78
C ASP A 7 9.68 10.69 -4.66
N ILE A 8 10.46 9.81 -4.03
CA ILE A 8 10.10 8.41 -3.81
C ILE A 8 8.95 8.30 -2.80
N THR A 9 9.04 8.95 -1.64
CA THR A 9 7.99 8.86 -0.62
C THR A 9 6.70 9.52 -1.06
N GLY A 10 6.77 10.59 -1.88
CA GLY A 10 5.62 11.17 -2.56
C GLY A 10 4.95 10.17 -3.51
N ALA A 11 5.74 9.51 -4.36
CA ALA A 11 5.23 8.48 -5.28
C ALA A 11 4.62 7.27 -4.56
N MET A 12 5.19 6.84 -3.43
CA MET A 12 4.61 5.78 -2.59
C MET A 12 3.22 6.17 -2.07
N ARG A 13 3.09 7.39 -1.52
CA ARG A 13 1.79 7.89 -1.03
C ARG A 13 0.77 8.02 -2.14
N SER A 14 1.15 8.53 -3.31
CA SER A 14 0.21 8.66 -4.43
C SER A 14 -0.21 7.31 -5.02
N SER A 15 0.57 6.25 -4.80
CA SER A 15 0.31 4.92 -5.35
C SER A 15 -0.41 3.98 -4.37
N ILE A 16 -0.77 4.46 -3.18
CA ILE A 16 -1.31 3.64 -2.10
C ILE A 16 -2.56 2.85 -2.51
N GLU A 17 -3.53 3.50 -3.15
CA GLU A 17 -4.79 2.86 -3.56
C GLU A 17 -4.54 1.75 -4.57
N GLY A 18 -3.71 2.01 -5.59
CA GLY A 18 -3.34 1.01 -6.59
C GLY A 18 -2.53 -0.15 -6.01
N TYR A 19 -1.65 0.14 -5.04
CA TYR A 19 -0.91 -0.89 -4.34
C TYR A 19 -1.82 -1.74 -3.45
N ALA A 20 -2.74 -1.13 -2.69
CA ALA A 20 -3.73 -1.84 -1.88
C ALA A 20 -4.61 -2.76 -2.74
N PHE A 21 -5.05 -2.29 -3.91
CA PHE A 21 -5.78 -3.12 -4.86
C PHE A 21 -4.96 -4.33 -5.34
N SER A 22 -3.67 -4.12 -5.63
CA SER A 22 -2.77 -5.21 -6.02
C SER A 22 -2.56 -6.24 -4.90
N VAL A 23 -2.55 -5.78 -3.64
CA VAL A 23 -2.49 -6.67 -2.46
C VAL A 23 -3.77 -7.48 -2.33
N VAL A 24 -4.96 -6.86 -2.51
CA VAL A 24 -6.25 -7.55 -2.51
C VAL A 24 -6.27 -8.64 -3.59
N ASP A 25 -5.94 -8.31 -4.84
CA ASP A 25 -5.92 -9.27 -5.96
C ASP A 25 -4.99 -10.47 -5.66
N SER A 26 -3.79 -10.20 -5.14
CA SER A 26 -2.85 -11.26 -4.75
C SER A 26 -3.38 -12.14 -3.61
N MET A 27 -4.13 -11.57 -2.66
CA MET A 27 -4.74 -12.33 -1.56
C MET A 27 -5.91 -13.18 -2.06
N GLU A 28 -6.78 -12.62 -2.89
CA GLU A 28 -7.93 -13.32 -3.48
C GLU A 28 -7.48 -14.51 -4.34
N PHE A 29 -6.45 -14.31 -5.17
CA PHE A 29 -5.82 -15.38 -5.92
C PHE A 29 -5.29 -16.50 -5.01
N SER A 30 -4.61 -16.14 -3.92
CA SER A 30 -4.01 -17.11 -2.99
C SER A 30 -5.05 -17.85 -2.15
N LEU A 31 -6.15 -17.19 -1.79
CA LEU A 31 -7.25 -17.76 -1.00
C LEU A 31 -8.24 -18.56 -1.86
N GLY A 32 -8.24 -18.35 -3.17
CA GLY A 32 -9.19 -18.96 -4.10
C GLY A 32 -10.62 -18.44 -3.92
N ARG A 33 -10.78 -17.22 -3.38
CA ARG A 33 -12.06 -16.54 -3.21
C ARG A 33 -11.85 -15.03 -3.15
N ASP A 34 -12.91 -14.29 -3.48
CA ASP A 34 -12.95 -12.85 -3.29
C ASP A 34 -12.98 -12.51 -1.78
N LEU A 35 -12.38 -11.38 -1.43
CA LEU A 35 -12.45 -10.80 -0.10
C LEU A 35 -13.80 -10.10 0.08
N THR A 36 -14.33 -10.09 1.30
CA THR A 36 -15.50 -9.24 1.60
C THR A 36 -15.08 -7.77 1.64
N THR A 37 -16.04 -6.86 1.55
CA THR A 37 -15.79 -5.42 1.67
C THR A 37 -15.02 -5.10 2.95
N GLU A 38 -15.39 -5.70 4.09
CA GLU A 38 -14.71 -5.49 5.36
C GLU A 38 -13.25 -6.01 5.36
N GLU A 39 -12.99 -7.12 4.65
CA GLU A 39 -11.64 -7.65 4.48
C GLU A 39 -10.80 -6.74 3.58
N GLN A 40 -11.37 -6.22 2.49
CA GLN A 40 -10.71 -5.26 1.59
C GLN A 40 -10.40 -3.94 2.32
N ASP A 41 -11.34 -3.40 3.10
CA ASP A 41 -11.12 -2.20 3.93
C ASP A 41 -9.98 -2.43 4.93
N LYS A 42 -9.92 -3.61 5.55
CA LYS A 42 -8.83 -3.98 6.45
C LYS A 42 -7.48 -4.03 5.74
N VAL A 43 -7.43 -4.57 4.52
CA VAL A 43 -6.20 -4.57 3.70
C VAL A 43 -5.77 -3.13 3.42
N PHE A 44 -6.70 -2.26 3.00
CA PHE A 44 -6.41 -0.86 2.74
C PHE A 44 -5.81 -0.15 3.95
N HIS A 45 -6.43 -0.30 5.13
CA HIS A 45 -5.92 0.31 6.37
C HIS A 45 -4.52 -0.18 6.75
N ILE A 46 -4.25 -1.48 6.63
CA ILE A 46 -2.93 -2.04 6.94
C ILE A 46 -1.86 -1.52 5.97
N VAL A 47 -2.20 -1.42 4.69
CA VAL A 47 -1.31 -0.89 3.65
C VAL A 47 -1.04 0.60 3.87
N ASP A 48 -2.06 1.39 4.22
CA ASP A 48 -1.92 2.81 4.54
C ASP A 48 -1.02 3.05 5.73
N ASP A 49 -1.27 2.35 6.84
CA ASP A 49 -0.45 2.48 8.04
C ASP A 49 1.02 2.15 7.76
N ALA A 50 1.28 1.11 6.95
CA ALA A 50 2.63 0.70 6.57
C ALA A 50 3.33 1.78 5.72
N ILE A 51 2.67 2.28 4.67
CA ILE A 51 3.22 3.30 3.78
C ILE A 51 3.40 4.63 4.53
N THR A 52 2.41 5.04 5.30
CA THR A 52 2.43 6.27 6.09
C THR A 52 3.58 6.23 7.11
N ARG A 53 3.78 5.12 7.81
CA ARG A 53 4.91 4.95 8.74
C ARG A 53 6.26 5.08 8.04
N ILE A 54 6.44 4.38 6.91
CA ILE A 54 7.71 4.39 6.16
C ILE A 54 7.99 5.78 5.58
N THR A 55 6.96 6.47 5.09
CA THR A 55 7.12 7.77 4.43
C THR A 55 7.21 8.94 5.41
N ASN A 56 6.65 8.82 6.63
CA ASN A 56 6.83 9.82 7.70
C ASN A 56 8.11 9.62 8.50
N ASN A 57 8.63 8.39 8.57
CA ASN A 57 9.84 8.09 9.33
C ASN A 57 10.77 7.21 8.49
N PRO A 58 11.30 7.74 7.36
CA PRO A 58 12.20 6.99 6.51
C PRO A 58 13.42 6.61 7.35
N SER A 59 13.57 5.31 7.61
CA SER A 59 14.78 4.82 8.28
C SER A 59 15.99 5.18 7.39
N PRO A 60 17.08 5.72 7.99
CA PRO A 60 18.26 6.10 7.24
C PRO A 60 18.92 4.92 6.52
#